data_AF-A0A7D9J0J2-F1
#
_entry.id   AF-A0A7D9J0J2-F1
#
_cell.length_a   1.000
_cell.length_b   1.000
_cell.length_c   1.000
_cell.angle_alpha   90.00
_cell.angle_beta   90.00
_cell.angle_gamma   90.00
#
_symmetry.space_group_name_H-M   'P 1'
#
loop_
_entity.id
_entity.type
_entity.pdbx_description
1 polymer ?
#
loop_
_entity_poly.entity_id
_entity_poly.type
_entity_poly.pdbx_seq_one_letter_code
_entity_poly.pdbx_strand_id
1 'polypeptide(L)'
;MEFKFLLGISCFVMVGLVLSESPPGPVTVDITKQQAKSKVEKYLKKIQYRLDIRLREDPSDPSGGLNEMDYPGASKYGPIFTHESESVDGPIYISIGFNKDVLPSSTVQDLQSSLGYVSLDKVPMPGFNYPYGWDIYPQTPSSSFKDGVTIVSYQNGRLHFKVNTRFFAVYGRLRRVKVPAGGSTPKHAYFQVRKDINGLIDVNMPLAMLA
;
A
#
# COMPACT_ATOMS: atom_id res chain seq x y z
N MET A 1 40.00 65.51 36.23
CA MET A 1 39.50 65.97 34.92
C MET A 1 38.31 65.08 34.61
N GLU A 2 37.11 65.56 34.96
CA GLU A 2 35.84 64.84 34.77
C GLU A 2 35.39 64.97 33.32
N PHE A 3 34.97 63.87 32.70
CA PHE A 3 34.21 63.89 31.46
C PHE A 3 32.88 63.16 31.67
N LYS A 4 31.82 63.95 31.80
CA LYS A 4 30.42 63.52 31.75
C LYS A 4 30.06 63.29 30.28
N PHE A 5 29.57 62.10 29.94
CA PHE A 5 28.88 61.87 28.67
C PHE A 5 27.38 61.71 28.94
N LEU A 6 26.62 62.59 28.32
CA LEU A 6 25.17 62.72 28.42
C LEU A 6 24.46 61.68 27.55
N LEU A 7 23.42 61.10 28.13
CA LEU A 7 22.40 60.27 27.48
C LEU A 7 21.71 61.03 26.35
N GLY A 8 21.54 60.34 25.22
CA GLY A 8 20.66 60.73 24.13
C GLY A 8 20.03 59.50 23.49
N ILE A 9 19.10 58.86 24.19
CA ILE A 9 18.28 57.77 23.62
C ILE A 9 17.07 58.44 22.96
N SER A 10 17.12 58.58 21.63
CA SER A 10 15.96 58.96 20.83
C SER A 10 15.26 57.69 20.36
N CYS A 11 14.09 57.41 20.94
CA CYS A 11 13.22 56.31 20.56
C CYS A 11 12.43 56.71 19.31
N PHE A 12 12.86 56.25 18.13
CA PHE A 12 12.02 56.25 16.94
C PHE A 12 11.21 54.95 16.89
N VAL A 13 9.91 55.05 17.18
CA VAL A 13 8.94 53.98 16.91
C VAL A 13 8.61 54.05 15.42
N MET A 14 9.29 53.25 14.60
CA MET A 14 8.83 52.94 13.25
C MET A 14 7.73 51.89 13.37
N VAL A 15 6.49 52.30 13.13
CA VAL A 15 5.38 51.37 12.82
C VAL A 15 5.59 50.89 11.39
N GLY A 16 6.45 49.88 11.23
CA GLY A 16 6.55 49.11 10.01
C GLY A 16 5.34 48.19 9.92
N LEU A 17 4.41 48.49 9.02
CA LEU A 17 3.36 47.57 8.63
C LEU A 17 4.04 46.38 7.90
N VAL A 18 4.45 45.36 8.64
CA VAL A 18 4.93 44.11 8.07
C VAL A 18 3.70 43.41 7.51
N LEU A 19 3.45 43.60 6.20
CA LEU A 19 2.60 42.70 5.45
C LEU A 19 3.28 41.32 5.52
N SER A 20 2.76 40.48 6.41
CA SER A 20 3.08 39.06 6.48
C SER A 20 2.65 38.43 5.16
N GLU A 21 3.53 38.44 4.17
CA GLU A 21 3.40 37.58 3.01
C GLU A 21 3.51 36.15 3.53
N SER A 22 2.35 35.49 3.65
CA SER A 22 2.31 34.07 3.93
C SER A 22 3.22 33.38 2.91
N PRO A 23 4.17 32.53 3.34
CA PRO A 23 5.06 31.86 2.42
C PRO A 23 4.20 31.16 1.35
N PRO A 24 4.52 31.30 0.05
CA PRO A 24 3.75 30.65 -0.99
C PRO A 24 3.68 29.16 -0.64
N GLY A 25 2.46 28.69 -0.37
CA GLY A 25 2.22 27.28 -0.08
C GLY A 25 2.82 26.42 -1.19
N PRO A 26 3.21 25.16 -0.90
CA PRO A 26 3.84 24.30 -1.89
C PRO A 26 3.00 24.28 -3.17
N VAL A 27 3.60 24.77 -4.27
CA VAL A 27 2.96 24.78 -5.59
C VAL A 27 2.75 23.33 -6.00
N THR A 28 1.54 22.86 -5.76
CA THR A 28 1.15 21.50 -6.06
C THR A 28 0.82 21.47 -7.54
N VAL A 29 1.77 21.04 -8.37
CA VAL A 29 1.53 20.87 -9.81
C VAL A 29 0.57 19.70 -9.97
N ASP A 30 -0.70 20.01 -10.24
CA ASP A 30 -1.73 19.01 -10.54
C ASP A 30 -1.34 18.26 -11.83
N ILE A 31 -0.81 17.04 -11.67
CA ILE A 31 -0.45 16.17 -12.80
C ILE A 31 -1.75 15.69 -13.45
N THR A 32 -1.91 15.97 -14.75
CA THR A 32 -3.08 15.56 -15.52
C THR A 32 -3.16 14.03 -15.67
N LYS A 33 -4.37 13.52 -15.92
CA LYS A 33 -4.60 12.10 -16.29
C LYS A 33 -3.66 11.62 -17.39
N GLN A 34 -3.45 12.42 -18.43
CA GLN A 34 -2.64 12.01 -19.58
C GLN A 34 -1.16 11.89 -19.21
N GLN A 35 -0.65 12.81 -18.38
CA GLN A 35 0.72 12.74 -17.87
C GLN A 35 0.92 11.53 -16.94
N ALA A 36 -0.03 11.27 -16.02
CA ALA A 36 0.02 10.10 -15.15
C ALA A 36 0.00 8.79 -15.96
N LYS A 37 -0.92 8.67 -16.92
CA LYS A 37 -1.00 7.53 -17.84
C LYS A 37 0.30 7.33 -18.63
N SER A 38 0.85 8.39 -19.20
CA SER A 38 2.10 8.33 -19.98
C SER A 38 3.29 7.85 -19.14
N LYS A 39 3.38 8.27 -17.87
CA LYS A 39 4.39 7.77 -16.93
C LYS A 39 4.27 6.26 -16.71
N VAL A 40 3.05 5.75 -16.51
CA VAL A 40 2.78 4.31 -16.39
C VAL A 40 3.20 3.57 -17.65
N GLU A 41 2.78 4.02 -18.83
CA GLU A 41 3.15 3.40 -20.11
C GLU A 41 4.67 3.33 -20.31
N LYS A 42 5.39 4.40 -19.96
CA LYS A 42 6.86 4.44 -20.03
C LYS A 42 7.52 3.44 -19.06
N TYR A 43 7.03 3.37 -17.83
CA TYR A 43 7.52 2.44 -16.82
C TYR A 43 7.32 0.98 -17.25
N LEU A 44 6.12 0.66 -17.74
CA LEU A 44 5.76 -0.69 -18.13
C LEU A 44 6.62 -1.24 -19.28
N LYS A 45 7.26 -0.40 -20.10
CA LYS A 45 8.18 -0.85 -21.16
C LYS A 45 9.47 -1.48 -20.62
N LYS A 46 9.82 -1.24 -19.36
CA LYS A 46 11.14 -1.58 -18.79
C LYS A 46 11.08 -2.58 -17.64
N ILE A 47 9.89 -2.93 -17.18
CA ILE A 47 9.72 -3.62 -15.91
C ILE A 47 9.87 -5.15 -16.06
N GLN A 48 10.60 -5.74 -15.12
CA GLN A 48 10.38 -7.12 -14.66
C GLN A 48 9.75 -7.02 -13.27
N TYR A 49 8.49 -7.44 -13.12
CA TYR A 49 7.78 -7.20 -11.87
C TYR A 49 8.20 -8.22 -10.81
N ARG A 50 9.01 -7.77 -9.86
CA ARG A 50 9.39 -8.53 -8.67
C ARG A 50 9.17 -7.67 -7.43
N LEU A 51 8.44 -8.20 -6.47
CA LEU A 51 8.09 -7.51 -5.24
C LEU A 51 8.42 -8.38 -4.03
N ASP A 52 9.21 -7.84 -3.09
CA ASP A 52 9.49 -8.45 -1.78
C ASP A 52 8.68 -7.66 -0.73
N ILE A 53 7.75 -8.34 -0.06
CA ILE A 53 6.91 -7.78 1.00
C ILE A 53 7.29 -8.46 2.31
N ARG A 54 7.75 -7.65 3.26
CA ARG A 54 8.08 -8.08 4.61
C ARG A 54 7.18 -7.35 5.59
N LEU A 55 6.18 -8.07 6.09
CA LEU A 55 5.27 -7.56 7.09
C LEU A 55 5.91 -7.73 8.46
N ARG A 56 6.04 -6.62 9.18
CA ARG A 56 6.61 -6.57 10.53
C ARG A 56 5.51 -6.82 11.54
N GLU A 57 5.89 -7.40 12.66
CA GLU A 57 5.08 -7.33 13.88
C GLU A 57 5.11 -5.88 14.37
N ASP A 58 3.95 -5.30 14.64
CA ASP A 58 3.88 -4.04 15.37
C ASP A 58 4.02 -4.36 16.86
N PRO A 59 5.07 -3.90 17.57
CA PRO A 59 5.22 -4.18 18.99
C PRO A 59 4.12 -3.54 19.85
N SER A 60 3.49 -2.47 19.34
CA SER A 60 2.41 -1.74 20.01
C SER A 60 1.02 -2.31 19.70
N ASP A 61 0.92 -3.08 18.64
CA ASP A 61 -0.23 -3.90 18.28
C ASP A 61 0.27 -5.33 18.03
N PRO A 62 0.48 -6.14 19.09
CA PRO A 62 0.89 -7.54 18.93
C PRO A 62 -0.15 -8.36 18.14
N SER A 63 -1.38 -7.85 17.99
CA SER A 63 -2.43 -8.35 17.08
C SER A 63 -2.35 -7.78 15.66
N GLY A 64 -1.41 -6.90 15.34
CA GLY A 64 -1.14 -6.35 14.00
C GLY A 64 -0.59 -7.38 12.99
N GLY A 65 -0.39 -8.62 13.47
CA GLY A 65 -0.43 -9.80 12.64
C GLY A 65 -1.83 -10.03 12.04
N LEU A 66 -1.95 -10.99 11.14
CA LEU A 66 -3.23 -11.24 10.49
C LEU A 66 -4.26 -11.68 11.55
N ASN A 67 -5.33 -10.91 11.78
CA ASN A 67 -6.42 -11.31 12.67
C ASN A 67 -7.24 -12.39 12.00
N GLU A 68 -7.46 -13.52 12.69
CA GLU A 68 -8.47 -14.49 12.31
C GLU A 68 -9.84 -13.80 12.35
N MET A 69 -10.41 -13.53 11.18
CA MET A 69 -11.75 -12.96 11.09
C MET A 69 -12.77 -14.08 11.00
N ASP A 70 -13.60 -14.22 12.03
CA ASP A 70 -14.82 -15.03 11.95
C ASP A 70 -15.86 -14.29 11.09
N TYR A 71 -15.78 -14.48 9.78
CA TYR A 71 -16.77 -13.94 8.85
C TYR A 71 -18.04 -14.82 8.91
N PRO A 72 -19.24 -14.26 9.17
CA PRO A 72 -20.47 -15.05 9.14
C PRO A 72 -20.68 -15.70 7.77
N GLY A 73 -20.71 -17.04 7.73
CA GLY A 73 -20.77 -17.84 6.49
C GLY A 73 -19.41 -18.18 5.86
N ALA A 74 -18.32 -17.65 6.42
CA ALA A 74 -16.97 -18.12 6.10
C ALA A 74 -16.63 -19.43 6.77
N SER A 75 -17.37 -19.95 7.77
CA SER A 75 -17.08 -21.23 8.47
C SER A 75 -16.87 -22.47 7.60
N LYS A 76 -17.22 -22.40 6.29
CA LYS A 76 -16.88 -23.42 5.29
C LYS A 76 -15.41 -23.37 4.84
N TYR A 77 -14.81 -22.20 4.89
CA TYR A 77 -13.42 -21.89 4.61
C TYR A 77 -12.78 -21.69 6.00
N GLY A 78 -11.70 -22.38 6.32
CA GLY A 78 -11.05 -22.25 7.63
C GLY A 78 -10.45 -20.84 7.85
N PRO A 79 -9.41 -20.70 8.68
CA PRO A 79 -8.96 -19.39 9.16
C PRO A 79 -8.56 -18.47 8.00
N ILE A 80 -9.04 -17.22 8.08
CA ILE A 80 -8.72 -16.12 7.17
C ILE A 80 -7.81 -15.16 7.86
N PHE A 81 -6.67 -14.89 7.24
CA PHE A 81 -5.64 -14.01 7.72
C PHE A 81 -5.58 -12.79 6.80
N THR A 82 -5.85 -11.58 7.29
CA THR A 82 -5.78 -10.32 6.50
C THR A 82 -4.84 -9.29 7.13
N HIS A 83 -3.95 -8.72 6.32
CA HIS A 83 -2.99 -7.71 6.75
C HIS A 83 -3.14 -6.45 5.90
N GLU A 84 -3.24 -5.33 6.59
CA GLU A 84 -3.19 -3.99 6.03
C GLU A 84 -1.87 -3.36 6.46
N SER A 85 -0.93 -3.21 5.53
CA SER A 85 0.35 -2.56 5.82
C SER A 85 0.34 -1.14 5.29
N GLU A 86 0.56 -0.14 6.14
CA GLU A 86 0.88 1.21 5.68
C GLU A 86 2.25 1.20 4.98
N SER A 87 2.24 1.20 3.64
CA SER A 87 3.45 1.47 2.86
C SER A 87 3.54 2.95 2.51
N VAL A 88 4.74 3.44 2.17
CA VAL A 88 4.96 4.80 1.61
C VAL A 88 4.05 5.07 0.41
N ASP A 89 3.63 4.01 -0.29
CA ASP A 89 2.81 4.06 -1.50
C ASP A 89 1.30 3.79 -1.24
N GLY A 90 0.91 3.65 0.03
CA GLY A 90 -0.46 3.37 0.48
C GLY A 90 -0.64 1.98 1.10
N PRO A 91 -1.85 1.67 1.62
CA PRO A 91 -2.11 0.39 2.26
C PRO A 91 -2.08 -0.76 1.26
N ILE A 92 -1.32 -1.82 1.56
CA ILE A 92 -1.35 -3.08 0.81
C ILE A 92 -2.29 -4.02 1.56
N TYR A 93 -3.24 -4.63 0.85
CA TYR A 93 -4.11 -5.66 1.43
C TYR A 93 -3.69 -7.01 0.91
N ILE A 94 -3.31 -7.89 1.83
CA ILE A 94 -3.05 -9.29 1.53
C ILE A 94 -3.93 -10.10 2.46
N SER A 95 -4.68 -11.02 1.88
CA SER A 95 -5.32 -12.07 2.66
C SER A 95 -4.93 -13.44 2.17
N ILE A 96 -4.81 -14.37 3.10
CA ILE A 96 -4.61 -15.79 2.83
C ILE A 96 -5.59 -16.58 3.68
N GLY A 97 -6.25 -17.55 3.07
CA GLY A 97 -7.21 -18.41 3.74
C GLY A 97 -6.88 -19.87 3.56
N PHE A 98 -7.08 -20.67 4.60
CA PHE A 98 -6.87 -22.12 4.58
C PHE A 98 -8.19 -22.86 4.83
N ASN A 99 -8.39 -24.02 4.24
CA ASN A 99 -9.57 -24.87 4.43
C ASN A 99 -9.50 -25.74 5.69
N LYS A 100 -8.40 -25.65 6.43
CA LYS A 100 -8.15 -26.33 7.71
C LYS A 100 -7.45 -25.36 8.63
N ASP A 101 -7.56 -25.61 9.93
CA ASP A 101 -6.88 -24.83 10.96
C ASP A 101 -5.36 -24.82 10.72
N VAL A 102 -4.75 -23.67 10.96
CA VAL A 102 -3.30 -23.50 10.96
C VAL A 102 -2.83 -23.65 12.39
N LEU A 103 -2.01 -24.68 12.64
CA LEU A 103 -1.48 -25.00 13.96
C LEU A 103 0.01 -24.63 14.02
N PRO A 104 0.58 -24.37 15.21
CA PRO A 104 2.02 -24.15 15.35
C PRO A 104 2.88 -25.30 14.81
N SER A 105 2.32 -26.51 14.79
CA SER A 105 2.94 -27.73 14.29
C SER A 105 2.66 -28.03 12.81
N SER A 106 1.86 -27.20 12.12
CA SER A 106 1.55 -27.41 10.70
C SER A 106 2.82 -27.42 9.85
N THR A 107 2.92 -28.37 8.94
CA THR A 107 4.04 -28.42 7.98
C THR A 107 3.74 -27.57 6.76
N VAL A 108 4.77 -27.24 5.97
CA VAL A 108 4.61 -26.60 4.66
C VAL A 108 3.67 -27.41 3.76
N GLN A 109 3.75 -28.74 3.80
CA GLN A 109 2.87 -29.62 3.02
C GLN A 109 1.41 -29.52 3.48
N ASP A 110 1.16 -29.49 4.78
CA ASP A 110 -0.18 -29.33 5.33
C ASP A 110 -0.80 -28.02 4.85
N LEU A 111 -0.08 -26.91 5.04
CA LEU A 111 -0.52 -25.56 4.64
C LEU A 111 -0.73 -25.43 3.13
N GLN A 112 0.19 -26.00 2.34
CA GLN A 112 0.08 -25.98 0.89
C GLN A 112 -1.15 -26.77 0.42
N SER A 113 -1.45 -27.90 1.06
CA SER A 113 -2.60 -28.76 0.73
C SER A 113 -3.93 -28.19 1.22
N SER A 114 -3.91 -27.42 2.32
CA SER A 114 -5.09 -26.78 2.88
C SER A 114 -5.34 -25.38 2.32
N LEU A 115 -4.41 -24.79 1.56
CA LEU A 115 -4.58 -23.46 0.96
C LEU A 115 -5.91 -23.32 0.22
N GLY A 116 -6.78 -22.47 0.74
CA GLY A 116 -8.05 -22.12 0.14
C GLY A 116 -7.88 -21.04 -0.91
N TYR A 117 -7.23 -19.93 -0.52
CA TYR A 117 -7.00 -18.81 -1.41
C TYR A 117 -5.91 -17.84 -0.93
N VAL A 118 -5.45 -17.00 -1.86
CA VAL A 118 -4.72 -15.74 -1.62
C VAL A 118 -5.45 -14.63 -2.36
N SER A 119 -5.69 -13.50 -1.69
CA SER A 119 -6.17 -12.26 -2.29
C SER A 119 -5.14 -11.16 -2.13
N LEU A 120 -4.97 -10.38 -3.19
CA LEU A 120 -4.05 -9.24 -3.23
C LEU A 120 -4.81 -8.02 -3.72
N ASP A 121 -4.74 -6.92 -2.97
CA ASP A 121 -5.23 -5.62 -3.41
C ASP A 121 -4.21 -4.52 -3.12
N LYS A 122 -4.23 -3.48 -3.96
CA LYS A 122 -3.32 -2.34 -3.96
C LYS A 122 -1.83 -2.72 -3.90
N VAL A 123 -1.46 -3.77 -4.64
CA VAL A 123 -0.06 -4.20 -4.75
C VAL A 123 0.80 -3.05 -5.29
N PRO A 124 1.92 -2.66 -4.65
CA PRO A 124 2.73 -1.54 -5.12
C PRO A 124 3.46 -1.86 -6.43
N MET A 125 3.95 -0.85 -7.15
CA MET A 125 4.78 -1.01 -8.35
C MET A 125 6.25 -0.68 -8.01
N PRO A 126 7.11 -1.67 -7.75
CA PRO A 126 8.49 -1.44 -7.29
C PRO A 126 9.31 -0.55 -8.23
N GLY A 127 9.86 0.55 -7.70
CA GLY A 127 10.66 1.50 -8.48
C GLY A 127 9.82 2.42 -9.40
N PHE A 128 8.49 2.43 -9.25
CA PHE A 128 7.63 3.40 -9.91
C PHE A 128 7.49 4.68 -9.08
N ASN A 129 7.80 5.83 -9.68
CA ASN A 129 7.63 7.13 -9.05
C ASN A 129 6.20 7.62 -9.25
N TYR A 130 5.35 7.42 -8.24
CA TYR A 130 3.93 7.78 -8.28
C TYR A 130 3.75 9.28 -8.51
N PRO A 131 2.96 9.69 -9.53
CA PRO A 131 2.51 11.07 -9.66
C PRO A 131 1.75 11.50 -8.41
N TYR A 132 2.07 12.69 -7.89
CA TYR A 132 1.37 13.24 -6.72
C TYR A 132 -0.16 13.24 -6.94
N GLY A 133 -0.90 12.84 -5.90
CA GLY A 133 -2.37 12.79 -5.91
C GLY A 133 -2.97 11.59 -6.64
N TRP A 134 -2.17 10.67 -7.16
CA TRP A 134 -2.64 9.46 -7.84
C TRP A 134 -2.36 8.20 -7.02
N ASP A 135 -3.38 7.36 -6.90
CA ASP A 135 -3.28 5.96 -6.53
C ASP A 135 -3.12 5.13 -7.81
N ILE A 136 -2.09 4.31 -7.92
CA ILE A 136 -1.81 3.53 -9.13
C ILE A 136 -1.40 2.12 -8.72
N TYR A 137 -2.13 1.11 -9.17
CA TYR A 137 -1.88 -0.28 -8.79
C TYR A 137 -2.06 -1.22 -9.99
N PRO A 138 -1.29 -2.30 -10.09
CA PRO A 138 -1.55 -3.35 -11.04
C PRO A 138 -2.83 -4.12 -10.64
N GLN A 139 -3.48 -4.75 -11.60
CA GLN A 139 -4.76 -5.44 -11.44
C GLN A 139 -4.59 -6.91 -11.81
N THR A 140 -4.93 -7.80 -10.87
CA THR A 140 -4.98 -9.25 -11.09
C THR A 140 -6.29 -9.64 -11.76
N PRO A 141 -6.30 -10.68 -12.63
CA PRO A 141 -7.52 -11.16 -13.29
C PRO A 141 -8.60 -11.63 -12.32
N SER A 142 -8.20 -12.11 -11.14
CA SER A 142 -9.09 -12.50 -10.06
C SER A 142 -8.71 -11.76 -8.78
N SER A 143 -9.70 -11.40 -7.98
CA SER A 143 -9.53 -10.82 -6.64
C SER A 143 -9.01 -11.85 -5.63
N SER A 144 -9.18 -13.15 -5.93
CA SER A 144 -8.76 -14.26 -5.08
C SER A 144 -8.35 -15.46 -5.95
N PHE A 145 -7.22 -16.09 -5.64
CA PHE A 145 -6.67 -17.20 -6.42
C PHE A 145 -5.82 -18.13 -5.55
N LYS A 146 -5.67 -19.37 -5.98
CA LYS A 146 -4.75 -20.36 -5.39
C LYS A 146 -3.62 -20.75 -6.34
N ASP A 147 -3.88 -20.65 -7.64
CA ASP A 147 -2.93 -21.05 -8.67
C ASP A 147 -1.73 -20.09 -8.68
N GLY A 148 -0.54 -20.65 -8.80
CA GLY A 148 0.72 -19.89 -8.75
C GLY A 148 1.18 -19.51 -7.34
N VAL A 149 0.48 -19.95 -6.28
CA VAL A 149 0.91 -19.77 -4.89
C VAL A 149 1.77 -20.94 -4.43
N THR A 150 2.91 -20.66 -3.81
CA THR A 150 3.79 -21.68 -3.21
C THR A 150 4.17 -21.27 -1.81
N ILE A 151 3.80 -22.08 -0.81
CA ILE A 151 4.28 -21.94 0.57
C ILE A 151 5.75 -22.38 0.59
N VAL A 152 6.63 -21.48 1.01
CA VAL A 152 8.09 -21.70 1.05
C VAL A 152 8.52 -22.20 2.43
N SER A 153 8.03 -21.57 3.50
CA SER A 153 8.31 -21.98 4.86
C SER A 153 7.20 -21.54 5.82
N TYR A 154 7.08 -22.28 6.92
CA TYR A 154 6.30 -21.88 8.08
C TYR A 154 7.05 -22.26 9.34
N GLN A 155 7.54 -21.27 10.07
CA GLN A 155 8.36 -21.46 11.28
C GLN A 155 8.11 -20.31 12.24
N ASN A 156 8.01 -20.60 13.54
CA ASN A 156 7.84 -19.60 14.60
C ASN A 156 6.65 -18.65 14.33
N GLY A 157 5.52 -19.18 13.87
CA GLY A 157 4.33 -18.39 13.54
C GLY A 157 4.49 -17.50 12.31
N ARG A 158 5.58 -17.60 11.54
CA ARG A 158 5.79 -16.79 10.32
C ARG A 158 5.58 -17.63 9.08
N LEU A 159 4.73 -17.15 8.19
CA LEU A 159 4.51 -17.72 6.87
C LEU A 159 5.33 -16.99 5.82
N HIS A 160 6.07 -17.77 5.04
CA HIS A 160 6.73 -17.31 3.83
C HIS A 160 6.09 -18.00 2.63
N PHE A 161 5.60 -17.24 1.67
CA PHE A 161 5.05 -17.78 0.43
C PHE A 161 5.37 -16.89 -0.76
N LYS A 162 5.30 -17.48 -1.95
CA LYS A 162 5.48 -16.82 -3.23
C LYS A 162 4.19 -16.88 -4.03
N VAL A 163 3.93 -15.81 -4.77
CA VAL A 163 2.84 -15.72 -5.73
C VAL A 163 3.43 -15.43 -7.10
N ASN A 164 3.30 -16.39 -8.00
CA ASN A 164 3.53 -16.20 -9.43
C ASN A 164 2.18 -15.92 -10.09
N THR A 165 1.93 -14.65 -10.39
CA THR A 165 0.66 -14.20 -10.96
C THR A 165 0.88 -13.40 -12.24
N ARG A 166 -0.21 -13.10 -12.94
CA ARG A 166 -0.23 -12.16 -14.05
C ARG A 166 -1.10 -10.98 -13.66
N PHE A 167 -0.65 -9.78 -13.97
CA PHE A 167 -1.49 -8.59 -13.98
C PHE A 167 -1.91 -8.30 -15.42
N PHE A 168 -3.18 -7.99 -15.65
CA PHE A 168 -3.71 -7.72 -16.99
C PHE A 168 -3.76 -6.21 -17.31
N ALA A 169 -3.66 -5.38 -16.27
CA ALA A 169 -3.67 -3.94 -16.40
C ALA A 169 -3.00 -3.24 -15.22
N VAL A 170 -2.71 -1.95 -15.40
CA VAL A 170 -2.47 -1.00 -14.33
C VAL A 170 -3.62 -0.01 -14.30
N TYR A 171 -4.23 0.15 -13.13
CA TYR A 171 -5.31 1.08 -12.86
C TYR A 171 -4.78 2.29 -12.10
N GLY A 172 -5.28 3.47 -12.43
CA GLY A 172 -4.97 4.71 -11.71
C GLY A 172 -6.21 5.51 -11.38
N ARG A 173 -6.26 6.09 -10.18
CA ARG A 173 -7.32 6.99 -9.72
C ARG A 173 -6.76 8.21 -8.98
N LEU A 174 -7.46 9.34 -9.04
CA LEU A 174 -7.16 10.50 -8.20
C LEU A 174 -7.58 10.23 -6.75
N ARG A 175 -6.64 10.37 -5.80
CA ARG A 175 -6.86 10.15 -4.35
C ARG A 175 -8.01 10.99 -3.78
N ARG A 176 -8.14 12.23 -4.24
CA ARG A 176 -9.16 13.18 -3.76
C ARG A 176 -10.57 12.88 -4.26
N VAL A 177 -10.73 11.99 -5.25
CA VAL A 177 -12.02 11.70 -5.87
C VAL A 177 -12.65 10.48 -5.21
N LYS A 178 -13.72 10.71 -4.47
CA LYS A 178 -14.59 9.66 -3.92
C LYS A 178 -15.84 9.55 -4.79
N VAL A 179 -16.15 8.34 -5.25
CA VAL A 179 -17.35 8.06 -6.06
C VAL A 179 -18.30 7.22 -5.20
N PRO A 180 -19.54 7.67 -4.97
CA PRO A 180 -20.52 6.88 -4.23
C PRO A 180 -20.85 5.58 -4.98
N ALA A 181 -21.27 4.55 -4.26
CA ALA A 181 -21.74 3.30 -4.86
C ALA A 181 -22.87 3.60 -5.87
N GLY A 182 -22.76 3.06 -7.09
CA GLY A 182 -23.70 3.32 -8.18
C GLY A 182 -23.56 4.69 -8.87
N GLY A 183 -22.65 5.55 -8.39
CA GLY A 183 -22.38 6.85 -9.01
C GLY A 183 -21.61 6.73 -10.33
N SER A 184 -21.84 7.68 -11.24
CA SER A 184 -21.06 7.77 -12.49
C SER A 184 -19.61 8.16 -12.20
N THR A 185 -18.67 7.49 -12.85
CA THR A 185 -17.24 7.79 -12.74
C THR A 185 -16.90 9.19 -13.30
N PRO A 186 -16.35 10.12 -12.49
CA PRO A 186 -15.95 11.44 -12.97
C PRO A 186 -14.95 11.40 -14.11
N LYS A 187 -15.14 12.29 -15.09
CA LYS A 187 -14.20 12.47 -16.20
C LYS A 187 -12.81 12.81 -15.65
N HIS A 188 -11.77 12.27 -16.28
CA HIS A 188 -10.36 12.49 -15.94
C HIS A 188 -9.87 11.97 -14.57
N ALA A 189 -10.75 11.48 -13.70
CA ALA A 189 -10.33 10.99 -12.39
C ALA A 189 -9.73 9.57 -12.40
N TYR A 190 -9.88 8.86 -13.53
CA TYR A 190 -9.51 7.45 -13.65
C TYR A 190 -8.83 7.15 -14.99
N PHE A 191 -7.90 6.21 -14.97
CA PHE A 191 -7.35 5.62 -16.18
C PHE A 191 -7.04 4.12 -15.98
N GLN A 192 -6.92 3.42 -17.10
CA GLN A 192 -6.43 2.05 -17.14
C GLN A 192 -5.45 1.94 -18.31
N VAL A 193 -4.32 1.27 -18.08
CA VAL A 193 -3.37 0.85 -19.11
C VAL A 193 -3.40 -0.66 -19.16
N ARG A 194 -3.92 -1.24 -20.24
CA ARG A 194 -3.97 -2.70 -20.43
C ARG A 194 -2.61 -3.18 -20.89
N LYS A 195 -2.02 -4.09 -20.14
CA LYS A 195 -0.78 -4.78 -20.48
C LYS A 195 -0.62 -5.99 -19.59
N ASP A 196 -0.22 -7.09 -20.20
CA ASP A 196 0.13 -8.29 -19.48
C ASP A 196 1.51 -8.15 -18.84
N ILE A 197 1.56 -8.36 -17.54
CA ILE A 197 2.76 -8.26 -16.72
C ILE A 197 2.81 -9.53 -15.88
N ASN A 198 3.85 -10.34 -16.07
CA ASN A 198 4.12 -11.44 -15.14
C ASN A 198 4.72 -10.86 -13.86
N GLY A 199 4.18 -11.26 -12.73
CA GLY A 199 4.57 -10.79 -11.41
C GLY A 199 5.00 -11.93 -10.52
N LEU A 200 6.18 -11.79 -9.92
CA LEU A 200 6.60 -12.62 -8.80
C LEU A 200 6.54 -11.78 -7.52
N ILE A 201 5.69 -12.19 -6.59
CA ILE A 201 5.56 -11.55 -5.28
C ILE A 201 6.06 -12.54 -4.24
N ASP A 202 6.97 -12.07 -3.41
CA ASP A 202 7.58 -12.82 -2.33
C ASP A 202 7.09 -12.19 -1.02
N VAL A 203 6.38 -12.96 -0.21
CA VAL A 203 5.66 -12.45 0.96
C VAL A 203 6.10 -13.18 2.22
N ASN A 204 6.60 -12.43 3.19
CA ASN A 204 6.91 -12.92 4.52
C ASN A 204 6.05 -12.18 5.56
N MET A 205 5.21 -12.92 6.28
CA MET A 205 4.23 -12.35 7.19
C MET A 205 4.06 -13.16 8.49
N PRO A 206 3.80 -12.49 9.62
CA PRO A 206 3.40 -13.17 10.85
C PRO A 206 1.95 -13.67 10.74
N LEU A 207 1.70 -14.93 11.05
CA LEU A 207 0.38 -15.49 11.32
C LEU A 207 0.15 -15.44 12.83
N ALA A 208 -0.63 -14.47 13.29
CA ALA A 208 -1.10 -14.48 14.67
C ALA A 208 -2.09 -15.63 14.82
N MET A 209 -1.75 -16.62 15.65
CA MET A 209 -2.69 -17.69 15.99
C MET A 209 -3.41 -17.31 17.27
N LEU A 210 -4.72 -17.59 17.31
CA LEU A 210 -5.45 -17.57 18.58
C LEU A 210 -4.87 -18.70 19.45
N ALA A 211 -4.41 -18.33 20.65
CA ALA A 211 -3.88 -19.25 21.65
C ALA A 211 -4.98 -20.07 22.32
#